data_AF-A0A356ENM6-F1
#
_entry.id   AF-A0A356ENM6-F1
#
_cell.length_a   1.000
_cell.length_b   1.000
_cell.length_c   1.000
_cell.angle_alpha   90.00
_cell.angle_beta   90.00
_cell.angle_gamma   90.00
#
_symmetry.space_group_name_H-M   'P 1'
#
loop_
_entity.id
_entity.type
_entity.pdbx_description
1 polymer ?
#
loop_
_entity_poly.entity_id
_entity_poly.type
_entity_poly.pdbx_seq_one_letter_code
_entity_poly.pdbx_strand_id
1 'polypeptide(L)'
;MKMRAALLAAIVLCGVLLAIRDWRPERDANPVERPIAVVNSPGELPGDSPLFRERFIQDEQPGLMAHVASIAPLKDGRMAAVWYAGTREGARDVAILLATYDGRKWSEPRALVDRRLCSRETSMAVKKVGNPVIFRDRDSR
;
A
#
# COMPACT_ATOMS: atom_id res chain seq x y z
N MET A 1 44.36 23.23 30.46
CA MET A 1 43.39 22.29 31.08
C MET A 1 41.95 22.54 30.64
N LYS A 2 41.41 23.77 30.76
CA LYS A 2 40.03 24.13 30.40
C LYS A 2 39.63 23.82 28.94
N MET A 3 40.53 24.04 27.98
CA MET A 3 40.27 23.80 26.56
C MET A 3 40.09 22.31 26.19
N ARG A 4 40.79 21.41 26.89
CA ARG A 4 40.65 19.95 26.67
C ARG A 4 39.33 19.42 27.24
N ALA A 5 38.89 19.95 28.37
CA ALA A 5 37.60 19.62 28.97
C ALA A 5 36.42 20.11 28.11
N ALA A 6 36.52 21.32 27.54
CA ALA A 6 35.50 21.86 26.63
C ALA A 6 35.37 21.03 25.34
N LEU A 7 36.50 20.59 24.76
CA LEU A 7 36.49 19.74 23.56
C LEU A 7 35.86 18.36 23.84
N LEU A 8 36.19 17.74 24.97
CA LEU A 8 35.59 16.47 25.38
C LEU A 8 34.07 16.61 25.58
N ALA A 9 33.62 17.70 26.23
CA ALA A 9 32.20 17.97 26.41
C ALA A 9 31.46 18.14 25.06
N ALA A 10 32.07 18.81 24.10
CA ALA A 10 31.50 18.99 22.76
C ALA A 10 31.40 17.67 21.98
N ILE A 11 32.40 16.79 22.08
CA ILE A 11 32.38 15.47 21.44
C ILE A 11 31.27 14.60 22.05
N VAL A 12 31.15 14.56 23.37
CA VAL A 12 30.09 13.82 24.07
C VAL A 12 28.72 14.35 23.67
N LEU A 13 28.53 15.67 23.64
CA LEU A 13 27.27 16.30 23.24
C LEU A 13 26.91 15.95 21.78
N CYS A 14 27.89 16.01 20.86
CA CYS A 14 27.69 15.63 19.46
C CYS A 14 27.31 14.15 19.33
N GLY A 15 27.98 13.25 20.08
CA GLY A 15 27.65 11.83 20.12
C GLY A 15 26.23 11.55 20.63
N VAL A 16 25.79 12.26 21.67
CA VAL A 16 24.41 12.14 22.19
C VAL A 16 23.38 12.64 21.18
N LEU A 17 23.64 13.76 20.51
CA LEU A 17 22.74 14.30 19.48
C LEU A 17 22.61 13.35 18.28
N LEU A 18 23.70 12.70 17.87
CA LEU A 18 23.67 11.68 16.81
C LEU A 18 22.90 10.43 17.26
N ALA A 19 23.11 9.97 18.49
CA ALA A 19 22.37 8.84 19.05
C ALA A 19 20.86 9.12 19.15
N ILE A 20 20.44 10.32 19.54
CA ILE A 20 19.02 10.71 19.57
C ILE A 20 18.43 10.82 18.16
N ARG A 21 19.18 11.37 17.19
CA ARG A 21 18.72 11.46 15.80
C ARG A 21 18.46 10.09 15.19
N ASP A 22 19.35 9.15 15.49
CA ASP A 22 19.32 7.80 14.91
C ASP A 22 18.52 6.82 15.80
N TRP A 23 18.09 7.24 17.00
CA TRP A 23 17.17 6.47 17.83
C TRP A 23 15.80 6.40 17.16
N ARG A 24 15.57 5.29 16.46
CA ARG A 24 14.23 4.84 16.11
C ARG A 24 13.80 3.84 17.18
N PRO A 25 12.80 4.15 18.03
CA PRO A 25 12.17 3.09 18.81
C PRO A 25 11.70 2.05 17.79
N GLU A 26 12.00 0.76 18.04
CA GLU A 26 11.38 -0.33 17.30
C GLU A 26 9.87 -0.10 17.35
N ARG A 27 9.32 0.40 16.25
CA ARG A 27 7.89 0.32 16.01
C ARG A 27 7.66 -1.12 15.61
N ASP A 28 7.67 -2.00 16.60
CA ASP A 28 7.05 -3.32 16.53
C ASP A 28 5.54 -3.10 16.38
N ALA A 29 5.19 -2.64 15.18
CA ALA A 29 3.85 -2.60 14.67
C ALA A 29 3.88 -3.28 13.30
N ASN A 30 4.55 -4.43 13.19
CA ASN A 30 3.94 -5.48 12.41
C ASN A 30 2.78 -5.98 13.29
N PRO A 31 1.52 -5.74 12.91
CA PRO A 31 0.44 -6.48 13.55
C PRO A 31 0.81 -7.95 13.37
N VAL A 32 0.94 -8.66 14.49
CA VAL A 32 1.01 -10.13 14.51
C VAL A 32 0.07 -10.60 13.43
N GLU A 33 0.60 -11.30 12.41
CA GLU A 33 -0.19 -12.01 11.43
C GLU A 33 -1.15 -12.87 12.24
N ARG A 34 -2.36 -12.38 12.45
CA ARG A 34 -3.40 -13.21 13.01
C ARG A 34 -3.56 -14.27 11.94
N PRO A 35 -3.43 -15.57 12.28
CA PRO A 35 -3.85 -16.61 11.37
C PRO A 35 -5.21 -16.16 10.86
N ILE A 36 -5.36 -16.01 9.54
CA ILE A 36 -6.70 -15.93 8.97
C ILE A 36 -7.36 -17.16 9.55
N ALA A 37 -8.31 -16.98 10.47
CA ALA A 37 -9.09 -18.09 10.95
C ALA A 37 -9.60 -18.71 9.68
N VAL A 38 -9.15 -19.93 9.38
CA VAL A 38 -9.80 -20.75 8.39
C VAL A 38 -11.20 -20.81 8.96
N VAL A 39 -12.09 -19.98 8.42
CA VAL A 39 -13.50 -20.13 8.64
C VAL A 39 -13.74 -21.47 7.97
N ASN A 40 -13.70 -22.53 8.79
CA ASN A 40 -14.37 -23.75 8.46
C ASN A 40 -15.79 -23.28 8.19
N SER A 41 -16.15 -23.17 6.91
CA SER A 41 -17.47 -22.74 6.49
C SER A 41 -18.47 -23.52 7.32
N PRO A 42 -19.25 -22.87 8.22
CA PRO A 42 -20.26 -23.58 8.95
C PRO A 42 -21.39 -23.84 7.95
N GLY A 43 -21.31 -25.00 7.29
CA GLY A 43 -22.32 -25.48 6.36
C GLY A 43 -21.79 -25.64 4.94
N GLU A 44 -21.13 -26.77 4.67
CA GLU A 44 -21.38 -27.47 3.40
C GLU A 44 -22.81 -28.03 3.50
N LEU A 45 -23.80 -27.17 3.28
CA LEU A 45 -25.14 -27.63 2.98
C LEU A 45 -25.06 -28.31 1.59
N PRO A 46 -25.61 -29.52 1.40
CA PRO A 46 -25.66 -30.15 0.08
C PRO A 46 -26.49 -29.26 -0.85
N GLY A 47 -25.82 -28.49 -1.73
CA GLY A 47 -26.51 -27.60 -2.68
C GLY A 47 -25.78 -26.32 -3.06
N ASP A 48 -24.85 -25.82 -2.24
CA ASP A 48 -24.12 -24.58 -2.55
C ASP A 48 -22.82 -24.91 -3.29
N SER A 49 -22.92 -25.09 -4.61
CA SER A 49 -21.74 -25.09 -5.47
C SER A 49 -21.04 -23.73 -5.39
N PRO A 50 -19.71 -23.67 -5.25
CA PRO A 50 -18.99 -22.40 -5.18
C PRO A 50 -19.26 -21.56 -6.43
N LEU A 51 -19.61 -20.28 -6.24
CA LEU A 51 -19.83 -19.35 -7.34
C LEU A 51 -18.48 -18.87 -7.89
N PHE A 52 -18.15 -19.28 -9.11
CA PHE A 52 -17.04 -18.70 -9.88
C PHE A 52 -17.57 -17.66 -10.86
N ARG A 53 -16.95 -16.47 -10.88
CA ARG A 53 -17.24 -15.41 -11.86
C ARG A 53 -15.98 -14.64 -12.16
N GLU A 54 -15.68 -14.48 -13.45
CA GLU A 54 -14.64 -13.60 -13.94
C GLU A 54 -15.25 -12.33 -14.54
N ARG A 55 -14.51 -11.22 -14.42
CA ARG A 55 -14.80 -9.95 -15.11
C ARG A 55 -13.49 -9.21 -15.32
N PHE A 56 -13.46 -8.36 -16.33
CA PHE A 56 -12.36 -7.44 -16.59
C PHE A 56 -12.74 -6.03 -16.10
N ILE A 57 -11.75 -5.28 -15.61
CA ILE A 57 -11.91 -3.88 -15.22
C ILE A 57 -11.78 -2.97 -16.45
N GLN A 58 -10.87 -3.31 -17.35
CA GLN A 58 -10.60 -2.61 -18.60
C GLN A 58 -10.00 -3.60 -19.60
N ASP A 59 -10.04 -3.26 -20.88
CA ASP A 59 -9.34 -3.98 -21.94
C ASP A 59 -7.81 -3.78 -21.83
N GLU A 60 -7.07 -4.67 -22.48
CA GLU A 60 -5.62 -4.53 -22.59
C GLU A 60 -5.27 -3.23 -23.32
N GLN A 61 -4.35 -2.46 -22.73
CA GLN A 61 -3.85 -1.24 -23.35
C GLN A 61 -2.45 -1.50 -23.92
N PRO A 62 -2.26 -1.51 -25.25
CA PRO A 62 -0.99 -1.83 -25.86
C PRO A 62 0.16 -0.97 -25.32
N GLY A 63 1.24 -1.61 -24.90
CA GLY A 63 2.42 -0.93 -24.35
C GLY A 63 2.32 -0.51 -22.89
N LEU A 64 1.21 -0.83 -22.20
CA LEU A 64 1.06 -0.63 -20.77
C LEU A 64 0.89 -1.97 -20.06
N MET A 65 1.54 -2.13 -18.91
CA MET A 65 1.32 -3.26 -18.02
C MET A 65 0.27 -2.93 -16.96
N ALA A 66 -0.38 -3.97 -16.43
CA ALA A 66 -1.11 -3.93 -15.17
C ALA A 66 -0.55 -5.04 -14.26
N HIS A 67 -0.05 -4.71 -13.08
CA HIS A 67 0.65 -5.68 -12.23
C HIS A 67 0.48 -5.37 -10.72
N VAL A 68 0.68 -6.39 -9.89
CA VAL A 68 0.47 -6.39 -8.43
C VAL A 68 -0.90 -5.82 -8.03
N ALA A 69 -1.95 -6.52 -8.45
CA ALA A 69 -3.31 -6.15 -8.09
C ALA A 69 -3.64 -6.53 -6.64
N SER A 70 -4.45 -5.70 -5.99
CA SER A 70 -5.04 -5.92 -4.68
C SER A 70 -6.52 -5.54 -4.73
N ILE A 71 -7.39 -6.32 -4.11
CA ILE A 71 -8.84 -6.10 -4.09
C ILE A 71 -9.36 -6.24 -2.66
N ALA A 72 -10.29 -5.38 -2.27
CA ALA A 72 -10.93 -5.41 -0.95
C ALA A 72 -12.44 -5.16 -1.06
N PRO A 73 -13.26 -5.81 -0.22
CA PRO A 73 -14.68 -5.53 -0.13
C PRO A 73 -14.92 -4.16 0.52
N LEU A 74 -15.92 -3.44 0.03
CA LEU A 74 -16.48 -2.23 0.63
C LEU A 74 -17.82 -2.58 1.32
N LYS A 75 -18.61 -1.57 1.70
CA LYS A 75 -20.00 -1.79 2.17
C LYS A 75 -20.90 -2.23 1.02
N ASP A 76 -21.96 -2.96 1.36
CA ASP A 76 -23.10 -3.23 0.47
C ASP A 76 -22.74 -4.02 -0.81
N GLY A 77 -21.79 -4.97 -0.70
CA GLY A 77 -21.38 -5.82 -1.83
C GLY A 77 -20.52 -5.11 -2.89
N ARG A 78 -20.16 -3.84 -2.64
CA ARG A 78 -19.19 -3.11 -3.47
C ARG A 78 -17.78 -3.60 -3.22
N MET A 79 -16.88 -3.34 -4.16
CA MET A 79 -15.45 -3.67 -4.03
C MET A 79 -14.59 -2.52 -4.52
N ALA A 80 -13.36 -2.44 -4.03
CA ALA A 80 -12.30 -1.59 -4.58
C ALA A 80 -11.18 -2.50 -5.06
N ALA A 81 -10.60 -2.19 -6.21
CA ALA A 81 -9.41 -2.83 -6.73
C ALA A 81 -8.35 -1.77 -7.05
N VAL A 82 -7.11 -2.05 -6.69
CA VAL A 82 -5.95 -1.26 -7.05
C VAL A 82 -4.89 -2.14 -7.70
N TRP A 83 -4.09 -1.53 -8.56
CA TRP A 83 -2.94 -2.14 -9.21
C TRP A 83 -2.01 -1.00 -9.65
N TYR A 84 -0.77 -1.30 -10.03
CA TYR A 84 0.02 -0.29 -10.74
C TYR A 84 -0.02 -0.55 -12.24
N ALA A 85 0.01 0.54 -13.01
CA ALA A 85 0.08 0.50 -14.46
C ALA A 85 1.07 1.54 -15.00
N GLY A 86 1.69 1.23 -16.14
CA GLY A 86 2.68 2.08 -16.82
C GLY A 86 3.43 1.31 -17.92
N THR A 87 4.38 1.93 -18.59
CA THR A 87 5.14 1.28 -19.69
C THR A 87 6.03 0.14 -19.23
N ARG A 88 6.65 0.24 -18.04
CA ARG A 88 7.37 -0.87 -17.40
C ARG A 88 7.45 -0.71 -15.89
N GLU A 89 7.81 -1.78 -15.18
CA GLU A 89 7.98 -1.73 -13.74
C GLU A 89 8.96 -0.62 -13.32
N GLY A 90 8.48 0.28 -12.46
CA GLY A 90 9.24 1.42 -11.95
C GLY A 90 9.59 2.48 -12.99
N ALA A 91 8.89 2.55 -14.13
CA ALA A 91 8.99 3.67 -15.06
C ALA A 91 8.38 4.96 -14.48
N ARG A 92 8.67 6.10 -15.12
CA ARG A 92 8.31 7.43 -14.59
C ARG A 92 6.82 7.76 -14.70
N ASP A 93 6.12 7.05 -15.58
CA ASP A 93 4.71 7.07 -15.90
C ASP A 93 3.90 6.04 -15.09
N VAL A 94 4.55 5.27 -14.21
CA VAL A 94 3.83 4.34 -13.33
C VAL A 94 2.94 5.11 -12.36
N ALA A 95 1.68 4.70 -12.29
CA ALA A 95 0.70 5.15 -11.31
C ALA A 95 -0.02 3.96 -10.67
N ILE A 96 -0.42 4.11 -9.41
CA ILE A 96 -1.39 3.25 -8.74
C ILE A 96 -2.78 3.67 -9.24
N LEU A 97 -3.47 2.76 -9.92
CA LEU A 97 -4.83 2.97 -10.37
C LEU A 97 -5.82 2.39 -9.36
N LEU A 98 -7.03 2.96 -9.34
CA LEU A 98 -8.17 2.49 -8.57
C LEU A 98 -9.37 2.34 -9.49
N ALA A 99 -10.09 1.22 -9.34
CA ALA A 99 -11.45 1.07 -9.82
C ALA A 99 -12.35 0.53 -8.70
N THR A 100 -13.63 0.88 -8.76
CA THR A 100 -14.64 0.42 -7.80
C THR A 100 -15.73 -0.37 -8.51
N TYR A 101 -16.18 -1.43 -7.86
CA TYR A 101 -17.28 -2.26 -8.32
C TYR A 101 -18.57 -1.88 -7.60
N ASP A 102 -19.63 -1.58 -8.33
CA ASP A 102 -20.92 -1.16 -7.77
C ASP A 102 -21.91 -2.30 -7.50
N GLY A 103 -21.50 -3.55 -7.68
CA GLY A 103 -22.40 -4.73 -7.65
C GLY A 103 -22.87 -5.16 -9.04
N ARG A 104 -22.63 -4.36 -10.07
CA ARG A 104 -22.96 -4.66 -11.47
C ARG A 104 -21.76 -4.48 -12.40
N LYS A 105 -21.07 -3.34 -12.35
CA LYS A 105 -19.95 -2.98 -13.22
C LYS A 105 -18.80 -2.35 -12.45
N TRP A 106 -17.61 -2.39 -13.05
CA TRP A 106 -16.46 -1.62 -12.61
C TRP A 106 -16.56 -0.18 -13.11
N SER A 107 -16.06 0.77 -12.32
CA SER A 107 -15.83 2.15 -12.75
C SER A 107 -14.60 2.23 -13.66
N GLU A 108 -14.54 3.29 -14.48
CA GLU A 108 -13.32 3.63 -15.20
C GLU A 108 -12.12 3.74 -14.23
N PRO A 109 -10.96 3.14 -14.55
CA PRO A 109 -9.76 3.27 -13.75
C PRO A 109 -9.31 4.73 -13.66
N ARG A 110 -8.98 5.17 -12.44
CA ARG A 110 -8.39 6.48 -12.21
C ARG A 110 -7.07 6.36 -11.46
N ALA A 111 -6.12 7.25 -11.77
CA ALA A 111 -4.90 7.36 -10.99
C ALA A 111 -5.22 7.82 -9.57
N LEU A 112 -4.77 7.06 -8.59
CA LEU A 112 -4.85 7.38 -7.17
C LEU A 112 -3.56 8.04 -6.70
N VAL A 113 -2.41 7.45 -7.03
CA VAL A 113 -1.08 7.95 -6.67
C VAL A 113 -0.11 7.74 -7.82
N ASP A 114 0.65 8.76 -8.17
CA ASP A 114 1.85 8.63 -9.00
C ASP A 114 3.09 9.11 -8.21
N ARG A 115 4.28 8.93 -8.79
CA ARG A 115 5.52 9.38 -8.14
C ARG A 115 5.58 10.90 -7.91
N ARG A 116 4.90 11.72 -8.73
CA ARG A 116 4.93 13.19 -8.64
C ARG A 116 4.08 13.66 -7.47
N LEU A 117 2.87 13.12 -7.35
CA LEU A 117 1.97 13.31 -6.20
C LEU A 117 2.68 12.87 -4.92
N CYS A 118 3.20 11.64 -4.89
CA CYS A 118 3.90 11.12 -3.72
C CYS A 118 5.11 11.99 -3.34
N SER A 119 5.89 12.46 -4.32
CA SER A 119 7.03 13.36 -4.04
C SER A 119 6.58 14.68 -3.40
N ARG A 120 5.47 15.24 -3.89
CA ARG A 120 4.90 16.50 -3.38
C ARG A 120 4.36 16.33 -1.96
N GLU A 121 3.59 15.28 -1.70
CA GLU A 121 2.96 15.04 -0.39
C GLU A 121 3.98 14.65 0.68
N THR A 122 5.06 13.96 0.31
CA THR A 122 6.11 13.56 1.25
C THR A 122 7.24 14.58 1.39
N SER A 123 7.27 15.63 0.55
CA SER A 123 8.41 16.56 0.44
C SER A 123 9.76 15.87 0.19
N MET A 124 9.75 14.69 -0.45
CA MET A 124 10.94 13.92 -0.80
C MET A 124 10.93 13.55 -2.28
N ALA A 125 12.12 13.36 -2.87
CA ALA A 125 12.20 12.85 -4.23
C ALA A 125 11.81 11.36 -4.27
N VAL A 126 10.64 11.04 -4.83
CA VAL A 126 10.18 9.65 -5.01
C VAL A 126 10.55 9.16 -6.41
N LYS A 127 11.41 8.13 -6.45
CA LYS A 127 11.92 7.54 -7.70
C LYS A 127 10.88 6.65 -8.38
N LYS A 128 10.15 5.85 -7.61
CA LYS A 128 9.20 4.82 -8.07
C LYS A 128 8.03 4.70 -7.11
N VAL A 129 6.88 4.30 -7.63
CA VAL A 129 5.70 3.85 -6.87
C VAL A 129 5.28 2.48 -7.42
N GLY A 130 4.63 1.66 -6.59
CA GLY A 130 4.23 0.31 -6.95
C GLY A 130 3.68 -0.46 -5.75
N ASN A 131 3.42 -1.75 -5.95
CA ASN A 131 2.98 -2.72 -4.95
C ASN A 131 1.86 -2.23 -4.01
N PRO A 132 0.73 -1.78 -4.55
CA PRO A 132 -0.34 -1.26 -3.73
C PRO A 132 -1.04 -2.40 -2.96
N VAL A 133 -1.40 -2.11 -1.72
CA VAL A 133 -2.22 -2.99 -0.87
C VAL A 133 -3.38 -2.17 -0.34
N ILE A 134 -4.59 -2.69 -0.47
CA ILE A 134 -5.80 -2.08 0.09
C ILE A 134 -6.51 -3.03 1.03
N PHE A 135 -7.12 -2.44 2.05
CA PHE A 135 -8.02 -3.11 2.98
C PHE A 135 -9.07 -2.12 3.43
N ARG A 136 -10.22 -2.62 3.85
CA ARG A 136 -11.28 -1.82 4.46
C ARG A 136 -11.04 -1.76 5.97
N ASP A 137 -11.07 -0.56 6.55
CA ASP A 137 -10.95 -0.41 8.00
C ASP A 137 -12.26 -0.74 8.75
N ARG A 138 -12.26 -0.61 10.08
CA ARG A 138 -13.44 -0.89 10.92
C ARG A 138 -14.57 0.12 10.71
N ASP A 139 -14.22 1.36 10.39
CA ASP A 139 -15.18 2.43 10.07
C ASP A 139 -15.72 2.29 8.64
N SER A 140 -15.27 1.24 7.94
CA SER A 140 -15.60 0.89 6.57
C SER A 140 -15.21 1.98 5.57
N ARG A 141 -14.05 2.60 5.81
CA ARG A 141 -13.35 3.48 4.88
C ARG A 141 -12.34 2.69 4.07
#